data_AF-A0A424SXK0-F1
#
_entry.id   AF-A0A424SXK0-F1
#
_cell.length_a   1.000
_cell.length_b   1.000
_cell.length_c   1.000
_cell.angle_alpha   90.00
_cell.angle_beta   90.00
_cell.angle_gamma   90.00
#
_symmetry.space_group_name_H-M   'P 1'
#
loop_
_entity.id
_entity.type
_entity.pdbx_description
1 polymer ?
#
loop_
_entity_poly.entity_id
_entity_poly.type
_entity_poly.pdbx_seq_one_letter_code
_entity_poly.pdbx_strand_id
1 'polypeptide(L)'
;MNSINKDKINEETANKSGILGSRIVLPDNYTPKEIEEYMNEAQLEFFRQKLLIWKKELLNEALDTKDNLSEDGLQRPDIADRAQVESNAAIQLRTRDRERKLISKIDSALRRIDLGTYGYCEETDEPIGIKRLIARPIASLCLDAQERHEKMERIHKDD
;
A
#
# COMPACT_ATOMS: atom_id res chain seq x y z
N MET A 1 -45.40 -22.42 2.18
CA MET A 1 -44.49 -23.51 2.59
C MET A 1 -43.15 -23.29 1.91
N ASN A 2 -42.24 -22.76 2.73
CA ASN A 2 -40.78 -22.69 2.68
C ASN A 2 -40.01 -22.48 1.37
N SER A 3 -39.49 -21.25 1.27
CA SER A 3 -38.28 -20.84 0.57
C SER A 3 -37.06 -21.69 1.00
N ILE A 4 -36.25 -22.13 0.03
CA ILE A 4 -34.97 -22.81 0.27
C ILE A 4 -33.84 -21.92 -0.27
N ASN A 5 -33.11 -21.35 0.70
CA ASN A 5 -31.74 -20.82 0.75
C ASN A 5 -30.95 -20.60 -0.56
N LYS A 6 -30.55 -19.33 -0.77
CA LYS A 6 -29.61 -18.86 -1.81
C LYS A 6 -28.19 -18.56 -1.29
N ASP A 7 -27.86 -18.88 -0.05
CA ASP A 7 -26.61 -18.43 0.58
C ASP A 7 -25.57 -19.55 0.72
N LYS A 8 -24.96 -20.03 -0.38
CA LYS A 8 -23.88 -21.03 -0.34
C LYS A 8 -22.81 -20.92 -1.44
N ILE A 9 -22.31 -19.73 -1.79
CA ILE A 9 -21.25 -19.65 -2.84
C ILE A 9 -20.02 -18.78 -2.47
N ASN A 10 -19.94 -18.13 -1.30
CA ASN A 10 -18.84 -17.18 -1.04
C ASN A 10 -17.92 -17.54 0.16
N GLU A 11 -17.39 -18.77 0.22
CA GLU A 11 -16.40 -19.13 1.27
C GLU A 11 -15.02 -19.58 0.76
N GLU A 12 -14.77 -19.68 -0.55
CA GLU A 12 -13.63 -20.50 -1.03
C GLU A 12 -12.41 -19.77 -1.63
N THR A 13 -12.29 -18.44 -1.61
CA THR A 13 -11.17 -17.76 -2.30
C THR A 13 -10.24 -16.91 -1.45
N ALA A 14 -10.31 -16.94 -0.13
CA ALA A 14 -9.31 -16.27 0.71
C ALA A 14 -8.30 -17.29 1.26
N ASN A 15 -7.01 -16.97 1.15
CA ASN A 15 -5.89 -17.53 1.94
C ASN A 15 -5.04 -18.64 1.30
N LYS A 16 -4.07 -18.25 0.44
CA LYS A 16 -2.77 -18.95 0.37
C LYS A 16 -1.60 -17.96 0.22
N SER A 17 -0.54 -18.20 1.01
CA SER A 17 0.76 -17.51 1.17
C SER A 17 0.79 -16.26 2.08
N GLY A 18 1.55 -16.17 3.17
CA GLY A 18 2.46 -17.10 3.85
C GLY A 18 3.12 -16.46 5.10
N ILE A 19 3.52 -17.34 6.05
CA ILE A 19 4.60 -17.28 7.06
C ILE A 19 4.57 -16.20 8.16
N LEU A 20 3.54 -16.23 9.01
CA LEU A 20 3.67 -16.42 10.46
C LEU A 20 2.35 -17.06 10.91
N GLY A 21 2.42 -18.20 11.59
CA GLY A 21 1.35 -19.20 11.70
C GLY A 21 0.14 -18.86 12.57
N SER A 22 -0.57 -17.76 12.35
CA SER A 22 -1.92 -17.59 12.87
C SER A 22 -2.83 -16.96 11.81
N ARG A 23 -3.76 -17.77 11.25
CA ARG A 23 -4.92 -17.25 10.52
C ARG A 23 -5.87 -16.64 11.53
N ILE A 24 -5.52 -15.47 12.05
CA ILE A 24 -6.43 -14.72 12.90
C ILE A 24 -7.49 -14.16 11.97
N VAL A 25 -8.71 -14.69 12.13
CA VAL A 25 -9.87 -14.11 11.46
C VAL A 25 -10.23 -12.86 12.25
N LEU A 26 -9.97 -11.70 11.65
CA LEU A 26 -10.41 -10.43 12.21
C LEU A 26 -11.94 -10.38 12.21
N PRO A 27 -12.57 -9.83 13.27
CA PRO A 27 -14.00 -9.60 13.25
C PRO A 27 -14.37 -8.56 12.19
N ASP A 28 -15.59 -8.67 11.65
CA ASP A 28 -16.10 -7.75 10.65
C ASP A 28 -15.96 -6.30 11.13
N ASN A 29 -15.31 -5.45 10.32
CA ASN A 29 -15.03 -4.04 10.61
C ASN A 29 -14.05 -3.76 11.77
N TYR A 30 -13.14 -4.69 12.09
CA TYR A 30 -12.07 -4.41 13.04
C TYR A 30 -11.26 -3.15 12.64
N THR A 31 -11.03 -2.27 13.61
CA THR A 31 -10.16 -1.11 13.47
C THR A 31 -9.25 -1.03 14.70
N PRO A 32 -7.92 -0.97 14.54
CA PRO A 32 -6.98 -0.82 15.64
C PRO A 32 -7.30 0.37 16.54
N LYS A 33 -7.35 0.14 17.85
CA LYS A 33 -7.57 1.17 18.87
C LYS A 33 -6.33 1.37 19.74
N GLU A 34 -6.11 2.60 20.20
CA GLU A 34 -4.98 2.97 21.09
C GLU A 34 -5.10 2.37 22.51
N ILE A 35 -6.27 1.86 22.88
CA ILE A 35 -6.53 1.26 24.20
C ILE A 35 -6.04 -0.21 24.25
N GLU A 36 -5.88 -0.84 23.09
CA GLU A 36 -5.40 -2.21 22.97
C GLU A 36 -3.87 -2.24 23.07
N GLU A 37 -3.32 -3.43 23.39
CA GLU A 37 -1.88 -3.64 23.35
C GLU A 37 -1.31 -3.30 21.97
N TYR A 38 -0.27 -2.47 21.96
CA TYR A 38 0.32 -1.93 20.75
C TYR A 38 0.94 -3.03 19.89
N MET A 39 0.55 -3.08 18.61
CA MET A 39 1.02 -4.09 17.63
C MET A 39 0.78 -5.53 18.08
N ASN A 40 -0.37 -5.78 18.73
CA ASN A 40 -0.85 -7.14 18.94
C ASN A 40 -1.13 -7.85 17.59
N GLU A 41 -1.36 -9.16 17.65
CA GLU A 41 -1.54 -9.97 16.44
C GLU A 41 -2.73 -9.50 15.58
N ALA A 42 -3.81 -9.00 16.19
CA ALA A 42 -4.96 -8.47 15.45
C ALA A 42 -4.65 -7.15 14.72
N GLN A 43 -3.91 -6.24 15.36
CA GLN A 43 -3.46 -5.00 14.75
C GLN A 43 -2.50 -5.26 13.57
N LEU A 44 -1.55 -6.17 13.77
CA LEU A 44 -0.61 -6.57 12.71
C LEU A 44 -1.34 -7.17 11.51
N GLU A 45 -2.31 -8.06 11.74
CA GLU A 45 -3.09 -8.66 10.66
C GLU A 45 -3.94 -7.62 9.93
N PHE A 46 -4.52 -6.64 10.65
CA PHE A 46 -5.24 -5.53 10.04
C PHE A 46 -4.35 -4.73 9.07
N PHE A 47 -3.15 -4.35 9.53
CA PHE A 47 -2.21 -3.60 8.69
C PHE A 47 -1.68 -4.46 7.54
N ARG A 48 -1.46 -5.75 7.76
CA ARG A 48 -1.06 -6.71 6.71
C ARG A 48 -2.10 -6.77 5.59
N GLN A 49 -3.38 -6.98 5.92
CA GLN A 49 -4.46 -7.01 4.94
C GLN A 49 -4.58 -5.68 4.20
N LYS A 50 -4.51 -4.56 4.92
CA LYS A 50 -4.55 -3.22 4.32
C LYS A 50 -3.41 -3.00 3.32
N LEU A 51 -2.19 -3.38 3.67
CA LEU A 51 -1.02 -3.27 2.78
C LEU A 51 -1.12 -4.19 1.56
N LEU A 52 -1.62 -5.42 1.73
CA LEU A 52 -1.81 -6.37 0.63
C LEU A 52 -2.89 -5.92 -0.35
N ILE A 53 -4.02 -5.41 0.15
CA ILE A 53 -5.09 -4.83 -0.68
C ILE A 53 -4.53 -3.65 -1.47
N TRP A 54 -3.85 -2.72 -0.80
CA TRP A 54 -3.28 -1.55 -1.47
C TRP A 54 -2.22 -1.94 -2.52
N LYS A 55 -1.36 -2.92 -2.22
CA LYS A 55 -0.41 -3.45 -3.21
C LYS A 55 -1.12 -4.02 -4.43
N LYS A 56 -2.21 -4.78 -4.23
CA LYS A 56 -3.00 -5.36 -5.32
C LYS A 56 -3.64 -4.28 -6.19
N GLU A 57 -4.18 -3.23 -5.58
CA GLU A 57 -4.76 -2.08 -6.31
C GLU A 57 -3.70 -1.42 -7.21
N LEU A 58 -2.51 -1.12 -6.68
CA LEU A 58 -1.41 -0.53 -7.45
C LEU A 58 -0.93 -1.43 -8.60
N LEU A 59 -0.91 -2.75 -8.38
CA LEU A 59 -0.54 -3.70 -9.44
C LEU A 59 -1.58 -3.78 -10.55
N ASN A 60 -2.87 -3.70 -10.20
CA ASN A 60 -3.95 -3.67 -11.18
C ASN A 60 -3.91 -2.38 -12.01
N GLU A 61 -3.73 -1.23 -11.36
CA GLU A 61 -3.61 0.07 -12.05
C GLU A 61 -2.40 0.10 -13.02
N ALA A 62 -1.29 -0.52 -12.62
CA ALA A 62 -0.12 -0.68 -13.48
C ALA A 62 -0.37 -1.61 -14.68
N LEU A 63 -1.20 -2.64 -14.54
CA LEU A 63 -1.60 -3.54 -15.64
C LEU A 63 -2.52 -2.81 -16.63
N ASP A 64 -3.57 -2.15 -16.12
CA ASP A 64 -4.54 -1.41 -16.94
C ASP A 64 -3.85 -0.30 -17.76
N THR A 65 -2.92 0.44 -17.14
CA THR A 65 -2.17 1.50 -17.84
C THR A 65 -1.27 0.95 -18.94
N LYS A 66 -0.66 -0.23 -18.74
CA LYS A 66 0.21 -0.88 -19.74
C LYS A 66 -0.61 -1.31 -20.96
N ASP A 67 -1.83 -1.80 -20.74
CA ASP A 67 -2.72 -2.20 -21.82
C ASP A 67 -3.22 -0.97 -22.60
N ASN A 68 -3.58 0.12 -21.92
CA ASN A 68 -3.93 1.40 -22.56
C ASN A 68 -2.78 1.99 -23.42
N LEU A 69 -1.54 2.00 -22.91
CA LEU A 69 -0.36 2.45 -23.66
C LEU A 69 -0.10 1.60 -24.90
N SER A 70 -0.37 0.30 -24.81
CA SER A 70 -0.20 -0.63 -25.93
C SER A 70 -1.26 -0.40 -27.01
N GLU A 71 -2.49 -0.05 -26.62
CA GLU A 71 -3.59 0.27 -27.53
C GLU A 71 -3.38 1.63 -28.23
N ASP A 72 -2.97 2.67 -27.49
CA ASP A 72 -2.62 3.99 -28.05
C ASP A 72 -1.46 3.91 -29.04
N GLY A 73 -0.47 3.04 -28.79
CA GLY A 73 0.66 2.82 -29.69
C GLY A 73 0.31 2.08 -30.99
N LEU A 74 -0.84 1.41 -31.05
CA LEU A 74 -1.35 0.75 -32.26
C LEU A 74 -2.06 1.73 -33.19
N GLN A 75 -2.60 2.83 -32.67
CA GLN A 75 -3.10 3.94 -33.48
C GLN A 75 -1.93 4.82 -33.92
N ARG A 76 -1.77 5.02 -35.23
CA ARG A 76 -0.78 5.99 -35.73
C ARG A 76 -1.33 7.40 -35.50
N PRO A 77 -0.76 8.20 -34.58
CA PRO A 77 -1.21 9.57 -34.39
C PRO A 77 -0.92 10.36 -35.65
N ASP A 78 -1.79 11.30 -35.99
CA ASP A 78 -1.44 12.31 -36.98
C ASP A 78 -0.38 13.28 -36.40
N ILE A 79 0.09 14.24 -37.20
CA ILE A 79 1.15 15.17 -36.78
C ILE A 79 0.67 16.08 -35.63
N ALA A 80 -0.63 16.40 -35.56
CA ALA A 80 -1.21 17.25 -34.52
C ALA A 80 -1.38 16.50 -33.19
N ASP A 81 -1.79 15.24 -33.26
CA ASP A 81 -2.04 14.39 -32.09
C ASP A 81 -0.75 13.83 -31.50
N ARG A 82 0.31 13.69 -32.30
CA ARG A 82 1.60 13.13 -31.86
C ARG A 82 2.18 13.85 -30.65
N ALA A 83 2.14 15.19 -30.64
CA ALA A 83 2.66 15.97 -29.51
C ALA A 83 1.88 15.68 -28.21
N GLN A 84 0.56 15.49 -28.31
CA GLN A 84 -0.29 15.18 -27.17
C GLN A 84 -0.03 13.76 -26.65
N VAL A 85 0.09 12.76 -27.55
CA VAL A 85 0.39 11.36 -27.20
C VAL A 85 1.74 11.25 -26.49
N GLU A 86 2.79 11.89 -27.02
CA GLU A 86 4.13 11.86 -26.41
C GLU A 86 4.13 12.50 -25.00
N SER A 87 3.42 13.62 -24.82
CA SER A 87 3.26 14.27 -23.51
C SER A 87 2.53 13.39 -22.49
N ASN A 88 1.42 12.77 -22.92
CA ASN A 88 0.63 11.86 -22.08
C ASN A 88 1.47 10.63 -21.65
N ALA A 89 2.21 10.03 -22.58
CA ALA A 89 3.10 8.92 -22.30
C ALA A 89 4.19 9.28 -21.29
N ALA A 90 4.78 10.48 -21.41
CA ALA A 90 5.78 10.97 -20.45
C ALA A 90 5.22 11.14 -19.04
N ILE A 91 3.98 11.64 -18.90
CA ILE A 91 3.29 11.75 -17.61
C ILE A 91 3.06 10.36 -17.01
N GLN A 92 2.53 9.42 -17.80
CA GLN A 92 2.24 8.05 -17.37
C GLN A 92 3.50 7.31 -16.90
N LEU A 93 4.63 7.46 -17.61
CA LEU A 93 5.92 6.88 -17.20
C LEU A 93 6.36 7.38 -15.82
N ARG A 94 6.22 8.68 -15.54
CA ARG A 94 6.57 9.26 -14.23
C ARG A 94 5.64 8.77 -13.11
N THR A 95 4.35 8.60 -13.41
CA THR A 95 3.38 8.04 -12.45
C THR A 95 3.75 6.59 -12.11
N ARG A 96 4.00 5.74 -13.11
CA ARG A 96 4.43 4.35 -12.92
C ARG A 96 5.70 4.23 -12.07
N ASP A 97 6.68 5.10 -12.29
CA ASP A 97 7.92 5.08 -11.50
C ASP A 97 7.66 5.42 -10.02
N ARG A 98 6.67 6.27 -9.72
CA ARG A 98 6.24 6.56 -8.35
C ARG A 98 5.51 5.37 -7.73
N GLU A 99 4.59 4.74 -8.46
CA GLU A 99 3.88 3.54 -8.01
C GLU A 99 4.83 2.38 -7.73
N ARG A 100 5.82 2.15 -8.60
CA ARG A 100 6.86 1.14 -8.38
C ARG A 100 7.62 1.39 -7.08
N LYS A 101 8.02 2.64 -6.81
CA LYS A 101 8.67 3.02 -5.54
C LYS A 101 7.74 2.82 -4.36
N LEU A 102 6.45 3.09 -4.53
CA LEU A 102 5.43 2.89 -3.50
C LEU A 102 5.23 1.41 -3.17
N ILE A 103 5.15 0.53 -4.17
CA ILE A 103 5.10 -0.92 -4.00
C ILE A 103 6.32 -1.41 -3.23
N SER A 104 7.52 -0.91 -3.56
CA SER A 104 8.74 -1.25 -2.81
C SER A 104 8.67 -0.85 -1.33
N LYS A 105 8.00 0.26 -1.00
CA LYS A 105 7.78 0.68 0.40
C LYS A 105 6.75 -0.21 1.09
N ILE A 106 5.68 -0.61 0.40
CA ILE A 106 4.69 -1.57 0.92
C ILE A 106 5.36 -2.91 1.22
N ASP A 107 6.20 -3.41 0.31
CA ASP A 107 6.95 -4.65 0.53
C ASP A 107 7.89 -4.55 1.72
N SER A 108 8.49 -3.38 1.96
CA SER A 108 9.30 -3.14 3.15
C SER A 108 8.46 -3.18 4.43
N ALA A 109 7.28 -2.54 4.42
CA ALA A 109 6.36 -2.57 5.55
C ALA A 109 5.87 -3.99 5.86
N LEU A 110 5.53 -4.78 4.84
CA LEU A 110 5.16 -6.20 4.99
C LEU A 110 6.30 -7.02 5.61
N ARG A 111 7.54 -6.85 5.13
CA ARG A 111 8.71 -7.50 5.75
C ARG A 111 8.90 -7.10 7.21
N ARG A 112 8.65 -5.84 7.56
CA ARG A 112 8.72 -5.38 8.95
C ARG A 112 7.65 -6.01 9.84
N ILE A 113 6.47 -6.30 9.29
CA ILE A 113 5.43 -7.06 10.00
C ILE A 113 5.96 -8.48 10.28
N ASP A 114 6.53 -9.15 9.28
CA ASP A 114 7.09 -10.49 9.44
C ASP A 114 8.27 -10.54 10.43
N LEU A 115 9.05 -9.45 10.53
CA LEU A 115 10.15 -9.31 11.48
C LEU A 115 9.73 -8.82 12.87
N GLY A 116 8.46 -8.45 13.08
CA GLY A 116 7.97 -7.90 14.35
C GLY A 116 8.44 -6.48 14.66
N THR A 117 8.99 -5.74 13.68
CA THR A 117 9.48 -4.36 13.83
C THR A 117 8.52 -3.32 13.26
N TYR A 118 7.38 -3.74 12.73
CA TYR A 118 6.34 -2.83 12.24
C TYR A 118 5.73 -2.03 13.39
N GLY A 119 5.41 -0.76 13.11
CA GLY A 119 4.90 0.18 14.11
C GLY A 119 5.97 1.02 14.79
N TYR A 120 7.22 0.60 14.85
CA TYR A 120 8.27 1.36 15.52
C TYR A 120 9.07 2.27 14.57
N CYS A 121 9.62 3.37 15.07
CA CYS A 121 10.47 4.27 14.29
C CYS A 121 11.80 3.59 13.94
N GLU A 122 12.23 3.61 12.68
CA GLU A 122 13.52 3.05 12.26
C GLU A 122 14.75 3.82 12.80
N GLU A 123 14.57 5.06 13.26
CA GLU A 123 15.66 5.90 13.78
C GLU A 123 15.72 5.94 15.32
N THR A 124 14.56 5.93 15.97
CA THR A 124 14.47 6.16 17.43
C THR A 124 13.89 4.98 18.20
N ASP A 125 13.42 3.93 17.51
CA ASP A 125 12.69 2.79 18.07
C ASP A 125 11.40 3.17 18.83
N GLU A 126 10.96 4.42 18.74
CA GLU A 126 9.73 4.89 19.39
C GLU A 126 8.47 4.40 18.66
N PRO A 127 7.37 4.16 19.38
CA PRO A 127 6.12 3.72 18.77
C PRO A 127 5.53 4.80 17.86
N ILE A 128 5.17 4.42 16.64
CA ILE A 128 4.43 5.28 15.71
C ILE A 128 2.94 5.21 16.09
N GLY A 129 2.31 6.38 16.26
CA GLY A 129 0.89 6.45 16.61
C GLY A 129 -0.01 5.66 15.65
N ILE A 130 -0.94 4.88 16.22
CA ILE A 130 -1.85 4.02 15.46
C ILE A 130 -2.65 4.83 14.42
N LYS A 131 -3.17 6.00 14.80
CA LYS A 131 -3.87 6.92 13.87
C LYS A 131 -3.02 7.29 12.64
N ARG A 132 -1.70 7.48 12.84
CA ARG A 132 -0.77 7.78 11.75
C ARG A 132 -0.55 6.57 10.84
N LEU A 133 -0.43 5.37 11.39
CA LEU A 133 -0.33 4.14 10.59
C LEU A 133 -1.63 3.83 9.84
N ILE A 134 -2.79 4.14 10.43
CA ILE A 134 -4.08 4.03 9.75
C ILE A 134 -4.11 4.97 8.54
N ALA A 135 -3.67 6.21 8.69
CA ALA A 135 -3.61 7.17 7.59
C ALA A 135 -2.53 6.82 6.56
N ARG A 136 -1.36 6.36 7.00
CA ARG A 136 -0.20 6.05 6.17
C ARG A 136 0.52 4.78 6.68
N PRO A 137 0.12 3.58 6.23
CA PRO A 137 0.63 2.31 6.76
C PRO A 137 2.09 2.00 6.34
N ILE A 138 2.67 2.80 5.44
CA ILE A 138 4.09 2.70 5.04
C ILE A 138 5.01 3.63 5.82
N ALA A 139 4.50 4.34 6.84
CA ALA A 139 5.30 5.26 7.62
C ALA A 139 6.38 4.50 8.41
N SER A 140 7.65 4.85 8.20
CA SER A 140 8.79 4.17 8.81
C SER A 140 9.44 4.92 9.98
N LEU A 141 9.25 6.24 10.04
CA LEU A 141 9.83 7.13 11.07
C LEU A 141 8.74 7.64 12.00
N CYS A 142 9.01 8.02 13.24
CA CYS A 142 8.08 8.77 14.10
C CYS A 142 7.88 10.21 13.59
N LEU A 143 6.96 10.97 14.21
CA LEU A 143 6.71 12.37 13.81
C LEU A 143 7.96 13.24 14.00
N ASP A 144 8.62 13.11 15.15
CA ASP A 144 9.81 13.90 15.48
C ASP A 144 10.98 13.59 14.54
N ALA A 145 11.22 12.31 14.25
CA ALA A 145 12.23 11.88 13.27
C ALA A 145 11.90 12.39 11.86
N GLN A 146 10.63 12.31 11.45
CA GLN A 146 10.19 12.85 10.17
C GLN A 146 10.41 14.37 10.09
N GLU A 147 10.11 15.12 11.15
CA GLU A 147 10.31 16.58 11.17
C GLU A 147 11.81 16.95 11.06
N ARG A 148 12.69 16.21 11.74
CA ARG A 148 14.14 16.39 11.62
C ARG A 148 14.63 16.09 10.21
N HIS A 149 14.16 15.00 9.61
CA HIS A 149 14.52 14.62 8.24
C HIS A 149 14.11 15.71 7.25
N GLU A 150 12.88 16.21 7.35
CA GLU A 150 12.37 17.29 6.51
C GLU A 150 13.13 18.61 6.70
N LYS A 151 13.55 18.94 7.93
CA LYS A 151 14.39 20.12 8.19
C LYS A 151 15.76 19.99 7.52
N MET A 152 16.41 18.82 7.63
CA MET A 152 17.71 18.61 6.99
C MET A 152 17.62 18.62 5.46
N GLU A 153 16.58 18.04 4.87
CA GLU A 153 16.37 18.08 3.42
C GLU A 153 16.17 19.51 2.88
N ARG A 154 15.53 20.40 3.65
CA ARG A 154 15.35 21.80 3.25
C ARG A 154 16.68 22.54 3.18
N ILE A 155 17.52 22.38 4.22
CA ILE A 155 18.84 23.04 4.29
C ILE A 155 19.72 22.64 3.10
N HIS A 156 19.74 21.35 2.74
CA HIS A 156 20.57 20.86 1.63
C HIS A 156 20.07 21.28 0.22
N LYS A 157 18.85 21.82 0.09
CA LYS A 157 18.35 22.31 -1.21
C LYS A 157 18.69 23.79 -1.46
N ASP A 158 19.07 24.51 -0.41
CA ASP A 158 19.36 25.93 -0.47
C ASP A 158 20.87 26.22 -0.68
N ASP A 159 21.72 25.17 -0.70
CA ASP A 159 23.16 25.18 -1.04
C ASP A 159 23.42 24.68 -2.47
#